data_AF-A0A357D584-F1
#
_entry.id   AF-A0A357D584-F1
#
_cell.length_a   1.000
_cell.length_b   1.000
_cell.length_c   1.000
_cell.angle_alpha   90.00
_cell.angle_beta   90.00
_cell.angle_gamma   90.00
#
_symmetry.space_group_name_H-M   'P 1'
#
loop_
_entity.id
_entity.type
_entity.pdbx_description
1 polymer ?
#
loop_
_entity_poly.entity_id
_entity_poly.type
_entity_poly.pdbx_seq_one_letter_code
_entity_poly.pdbx_strand_id
1 'polypeptide(L)' 'MVKVPVVLVGEDQRTNDGSIIDLALYEVEVSCLPGDIPAKIEVDISELTMNNNITVSELQAPAGVEFVTAATEPVVVAHV' A
#
# COMPACT_ATOMS: atom_id res chain seq x y z
N MET A 1 -14.06 -5.03 -10.98
CA MET A 1 -12.98 -4.15 -10.52
C MET A 1 -13.58 -3.09 -9.63
N VAL A 2 -13.02 -2.94 -8.44
CA VAL A 2 -13.43 -1.96 -7.43
C VAL A 2 -12.18 -1.21 -6.99
N LYS A 3 -12.30 0.09 -6.77
CA LYS A 3 -11.23 0.92 -6.24
C LYS A 3 -11.32 0.90 -4.72
N VAL A 4 -10.22 0.54 -4.09
CA VAL A 4 -10.15 0.43 -2.63
C VAL A 4 -9.09 1.42 -2.14
N PRO A 5 -9.41 2.26 -1.15
CA PRO A 5 -8.47 3.20 -0.60
C PRO A 5 -7.35 2.49 0.15
N VAL A 6 -6.16 3.04 0.02
CA VAL A 6 -4.94 2.57 0.68
C VAL A 6 -4.72 3.38 1.96
N VAL A 7 -4.37 2.70 3.05
CA VAL A 7 -4.03 3.33 4.32
C VAL A 7 -2.66 2.86 4.78
N LEU A 8 -1.88 3.80 5.31
CA LEU A 8 -0.57 3.51 5.88
C LEU A 8 -0.75 3.05 7.33
N VAL A 9 -0.07 1.97 7.70
CA VAL A 9 -0.02 1.45 9.07
C VAL A 9 1.44 1.28 9.49
N GLY A 10 1.72 1.40 10.79
CA GLY A 10 3.09 1.25 11.29
C GLY A 10 3.95 2.50 11.28
N GLU A 11 3.37 3.67 10.99
CA GLU A 11 4.07 4.96 11.06
C GLU A 11 4.72 5.20 12.43
N ASP A 12 4.04 4.83 13.52
CA ASP A 12 4.56 4.98 14.89
C ASP A 12 5.73 4.06 15.23
N GLN A 13 5.87 2.93 14.53
CA GLN A 13 6.94 1.96 14.76
C GLN A 13 8.20 2.28 13.96
N ARG A 14 8.06 3.17 12.97
CA ARG A 14 9.11 3.58 12.06
C ARG A 14 10.16 4.41 12.81
N THR A 15 11.44 4.17 12.50
CA THR A 15 12.52 5.03 12.98
C THR A 15 12.42 6.39 12.28
N ASN A 16 12.53 7.48 13.05
CA ASN A 16 12.53 8.81 12.47
C ASN A 16 13.89 9.09 11.81
N ASP A 17 14.04 8.63 10.56
CA ASP A 17 15.23 8.84 9.73
C ASP A 17 15.19 10.18 8.96
N GLY A 18 14.26 11.09 9.29
CA GLY A 18 14.08 12.38 8.61
C GLY A 18 13.50 12.28 7.19
N SER A 19 12.97 11.12 6.81
CA SER A 19 12.40 10.87 5.48
C SER A 19 10.88 11.08 5.46
N ILE A 20 10.40 11.74 4.40
CA ILE A 20 9.00 12.01 4.12
C ILE A 20 8.39 10.79 3.43
N ILE A 21 7.24 10.34 3.94
CA ILE A 21 6.44 9.30 3.30
C ILE A 21 5.39 9.96 2.42
N ASP A 22 5.45 9.66 1.14
CA ASP A 22 4.44 10.09 0.19
C ASP A 22 3.64 8.89 -0.30
N LEU A 23 2.32 9.00 -0.20
CA LEU A 23 1.41 8.01 -0.75
C LEU A 23 1.19 8.34 -2.23
N ALA A 24 2.05 7.79 -3.09
CA ALA A 24 1.96 7.98 -4.54
C ALA A 24 0.63 7.46 -5.11
N LEU A 25 0.05 6.43 -4.49
CA LEU A 25 -1.13 5.73 -4.97
C LEU A 25 -2.15 5.58 -3.84
N TYR A 26 -3.17 6.44 -3.85
CA TYR A 26 -4.20 6.52 -2.80
C TYR A 26 -5.27 5.42 -2.94
N GLU A 27 -5.50 4.90 -4.14
CA GLU A 27 -6.54 3.91 -4.43
C GLU A 27 -6.00 2.85 -5.39
N VAL A 28 -6.07 1.58 -5.00
CA VAL A 28 -5.69 0.45 -5.86
C VAL A 28 -6.93 -0.19 -6.48
N GLU A 29 -6.80 -0.64 -7.72
CA GLU A 29 -7.85 -1.41 -8.38
C GLU A 29 -7.67 -2.88 -8.05
N VAL A 30 -8.73 -3.47 -7.50
CA VAL A 30 -8.76 -4.89 -7.17
C VAL A 30 -9.93 -5.60 -7.84
N SER A 31 -9.73 -6.88 -8.10
CA SER A 31 -10.73 -7.83 -8.58
C SER A 31 -11.04 -8.79 -7.46
N CYS A 32 -12.28 -8.75 -6.97
CA CYS A 32 -12.75 -9.63 -5.90
C CYS A 32 -14.24 -9.94 -6.11
N LEU A 33 -14.72 -10.95 -5.40
CA LEU A 33 -16.15 -11.24 -5.37
C LEU A 33 -16.90 -10.17 -4.55
N PRO A 34 -18.22 -9.98 -4.77
CA PRO A 34 -19.01 -8.99 -4.06
C PRO A 34 -19.01 -9.15 -2.53
N GLY A 35 -18.80 -10.38 -2.04
CA GLY A 35 -18.72 -10.69 -0.61
C GLY A 35 -17.35 -10.41 0.03
N ASP A 36 -16.30 -10.28 -0.78
CA ASP A 36 -14.90 -10.18 -0.35
C ASP A 36 -14.31 -8.79 -0.61
N ILE A 37 -15.16 -7.78 -0.88
CA ILE A 37 -14.72 -6.40 -1.12
C ILE A 37 -14.06 -5.86 0.15
N PRO A 38 -12.74 -5.57 0.14
CA PRO A 38 -12.08 -5.00 1.30
C PRO A 38 -12.47 -3.52 1.45
N ALA A 39 -12.62 -3.06 2.70
CA ALA A 39 -12.94 -1.67 2.97
C ALA A 39 -11.75 -0.72 2.74
N LYS A 40 -10.54 -1.21 2.96
CA LYS A 40 -9.26 -0.50 2.82
C LYS A 40 -8.13 -1.51 2.64
N ILE A 41 -7.04 -1.09 2.01
CA ILE A 41 -5.79 -1.87 1.93
C ILE A 41 -4.78 -1.27 2.89
N GLU A 42 -4.27 -2.08 3.80
CA GLU A 42 -3.28 -1.65 4.81
C GLU A 42 -1.87 -1.88 4.27
N VAL A 43 -1.04 -0.85 4.32
CA VAL A 43 0.35 -0.88 3.88
C VAL A 43 1.25 -0.69 5.08
N ASP A 44 2.05 -1.71 5.38
CA ASP A 44 3.00 -1.64 6.48
C ASP A 44 4.22 -0.80 6.09
N ILE A 45 4.37 0.35 6.74
CA ILE A 45 5.53 1.24 6.60
C ILE A 45 6.45 1.20 7.82
N SER A 46 6.25 0.26 8.75
CA SER A 46 7.07 0.12 9.97
C SER A 46 8.55 -0.11 9.63
N GLU A 47 8.82 -0.88 8.58
CA GLU A 47 10.17 -1.22 8.12
C GLU A 47 10.66 -0.31 6.97
N LEU A 48 9.89 0.72 6.60
CA LEU A 48 10.21 1.55 5.45
C LEU A 48 11.31 2.57 5.77
N THR A 49 12.45 2.44 5.12
CA THR A 49 13.62 3.30 5.28
C THR A 49 13.75 4.35 4.17
N MET A 50 14.62 5.33 4.37
CA MET A 50 14.94 6.39 3.41
C MET A 50 15.38 5.79 2.06
N ASN A 51 14.91 6.36 0.94
CA ASN A 51 15.13 5.85 -0.44
C ASN A 51 14.53 4.47 -0.73
N ASN A 52 13.55 4.02 0.06
CA ASN A 52 12.80 2.80 -0.24
C ASN A 52 11.35 3.13 -0.66
N ASN A 53 10.75 2.28 -1.47
CA ASN A 53 9.37 2.41 -1.94
C ASN A 53 8.65 1.07 -1.85
N ILE A 54 7.36 1.10 -1.53
CA ILE A 54 6.52 -0.09 -1.52
C ILE A 54 5.71 -0.12 -2.80
N THR A 55 5.74 -1.25 -3.47
CA THR A 55 5.00 -1.51 -4.71
C THR A 55 3.74 -2.33 -4.46
N VAL A 56 2.83 -2.37 -5.45
CA VAL A 56 1.58 -3.14 -5.34
C VAL A 56 1.84 -4.63 -5.03
N SER A 57 2.93 -5.20 -5.53
CA SER A 57 3.29 -6.60 -5.22
C SER A 57 3.63 -6.87 -3.77
N GLU A 58 4.05 -5.84 -3.03
CA GLU A 58 4.44 -5.96 -1.61
C GLU A 58 3.26 -5.72 -0.67
N LEU A 59 2.10 -5.31 -1.22
CA LEU A 59 0.87 -5.17 -0.47
C LEU A 59 0.33 -6.53 -0.01
N GLN A 60 -0.21 -6.58 1.21
CA GLN A 60 -0.99 -7.74 1.63
C GLN A 60 -2.33 -7.76 0.91
N ALA A 61 -2.49 -8.72 -0.01
CA ALA A 61 -3.78 -9.05 -0.60
C ALA A 61 -4.68 -9.72 0.44
N PRO A 62 -5.89 -9.17 0.71
CA PRO A 62 -6.90 -9.87 1.50
C PRO A 62 -7.34 -11.19 0.83
N ALA A 63 -7.93 -12.09 1.62
CA ALA A 63 -8.43 -13.35 1.09
C ALA A 63 -9.48 -13.11 -0.03
N GLY A 64 -9.26 -13.70 -1.21
CA GLY A 64 -10.18 -13.57 -2.34
C GLY A 64 -10.06 -12.27 -3.15
N VAL A 65 -9.00 -11.48 -2.93
CA VAL A 65 -8.73 -10.22 -3.63
C VAL A 65 -7.50 -10.37 -4.52
N GLU A 66 -7.64 -10.03 -5.79
CA GLU A 66 -6.52 -9.96 -6.76
C GLU A 66 -6.26 -8.50 -7.14
N PHE A 67 -4.99 -8.08 -7.09
CA PHE A 67 -4.61 -6.74 -7.56
C PHE A 67 -4.66 -6.68 -9.08
N VAL A 68 -5.39 -5.70 -9.61
CA VAL A 68 -5.47 -5.42 -11.06
C VAL A 68 -4.43 -4.36 -11.45
N THR A 69 -4.11 -3.44 -10.53
CA THR A 69 -3.02 -2.47 -10.70
C THR A 69 -1.69 -3.20 -10.91
N ALA A 70 -0.80 -2.59 -11.71
CA ALA A 70 0.49 -3.20 -12.02
C ALA A 70 1.32 -3.43 -10.74
N ALA A 71 1.84 -4.65 -10.60
CA ALA A 71 2.67 -5.06 -9.46
C ALA A 71 3.88 -4.12 -9.23
N THR A 72 4.44 -3.56 -10.30
CA THR A 72 5.60 -2.66 -10.28
C THR A 72 5.24 -1.22 -9.90
N GLU A 73 3.96 -0.89 -9.79
CA GLU A 73 3.53 0.48 -9.52
C GLU A 73 3.82 0.83 -8.06
N PRO A 74 4.51 1.95 -7.77
CA PRO A 74 4.81 2.36 -6.41
C PRO A 74 3.55 2.91 -5.75
N VAL A 75 3.22 2.35 -4.59
CA VAL A 75 2.09 2.76 -3.75
C VAL A 75 2.56 3.81 -2.75
N VAL A 76 3.73 3.57 -2.16
CA VAL A 76 4.36 4.44 -1.16
C VAL A 76 5.79 4.73 -1.57
N VAL A 77 6.21 5.99 -1.43
CA VAL A 77 7.57 6.44 -1.76
C VAL A 77 8.15 7.18 -0.57
N ALA A 78 9.26 6.70 -0.01
CA ALA A 78 10.03 7.45 0.97
C ALA A 78 11.09 8.29 0.27
N HIS A 79 11.03 9.60 0.48
CA HIS A 79 12.04 10.55 -0.01
C HIS A 79 12.52 11.48 1.11
N VAL A 80 13.49 12.34 0.82
CA VAL A 80 14.12 13.28 1.75
C VAL A 80 13.63 14.70 1.54
#